data_AF-A0AB74IDG6-F1
#
_entry.id   AF-A0AB74IDG6-F1
#
_cell.length_a   1.000
_cell.length_b   1.000
_cell.length_c   1.000
_cell.angle_alpha   90.00
_cell.angle_beta   90.00
_cell.angle_gamma   90.00
#
_symmetry.space_group_name_H-M   'P 1'
#
loop_
_entity.id
_entity.type
_entity.pdbx_description
1 polymer ?
#
loop_
_entity_poly.entity_id
_entity_poly.type
_entity_poly.pdbx_seq_one_letter_code
_entity_poly.pdbx_strand_id
1 'polypeptide(L)'
;MQTLDFKEMITELQSKIPLYRLMLLNAPTGIGKSYSVIQALCQYAVEQENFRAFFVTDQKKNLKLQDFEAAWNQVADEHKGTFSERIGVVRSLEDTVERLIHDWDHKKIPGMYRETPIFKKNIEKLRKTFQCYKMLQNDAIDSKTSWNLLNNAEYQVRCAVIAVLGEKSHANIKPILDTKSDNLQIKLNPTQKNTIRDYVLKQAKADSEWLNNTFPTIDLDKRKIIILTTSKFIKGYTPFFEKSSKSFQFSPILSNSLVVLDEFDSTKKQILDNSIEDALKVQVDLLPLFDALYEGLSKITSIFKSSATMITNS
;
A
#
# COMPACT_ATOMS: atom_id res chain seq x y z
N MET A 1 -0.12 -7.23 31.92
CA MET A 1 -1.18 -7.60 30.97
C MET A 1 -0.73 -8.87 30.30
N GLN A 2 -1.44 -9.96 30.52
CA GLN A 2 -1.13 -11.25 29.91
C GLN A 2 -1.90 -11.38 28.58
N THR A 3 -1.47 -12.26 27.68
CA THR A 3 -2.15 -12.56 26.41
C THR A 3 -3.63 -12.92 26.61
N LEU A 4 -3.95 -13.52 27.76
CA LEU A 4 -5.31 -13.89 28.18
C LEU A 4 -6.23 -12.66 28.32
N ASP A 5 -5.73 -11.57 28.90
CA ASP A 5 -6.48 -10.31 29.05
C ASP A 5 -6.91 -9.77 27.67
N PHE A 6 -6.03 -9.84 26.67
CA PHE A 6 -6.33 -9.38 25.31
C PHE A 6 -7.31 -10.29 24.58
N LYS A 7 -7.27 -11.61 24.84
CA LYS A 7 -8.27 -12.57 24.33
C LYS A 7 -9.66 -12.25 24.86
N GLU A 8 -9.76 -11.96 26.15
CA GLU A 8 -11.02 -11.54 26.76
C GLU A 8 -11.51 -10.22 26.17
N MET A 9 -10.62 -9.25 25.96
CA MET A 9 -10.95 -7.96 25.31
C MET A 9 -11.49 -8.15 23.89
N ILE A 10 -10.85 -8.97 23.05
CA ILE A 10 -11.32 -9.27 21.69
C ILE A 10 -12.67 -9.98 21.73
N THR A 11 -12.82 -10.96 22.62
CA THR A 11 -14.06 -11.73 22.77
C THR A 11 -15.20 -10.83 23.25
N GLU A 12 -14.92 -9.92 24.18
CA GLU A 12 -15.85 -8.89 24.61
C GLU A 12 -16.22 -8.01 23.41
N LEU A 13 -15.25 -7.48 22.65
CA LEU A 13 -15.45 -6.69 21.43
C LEU A 13 -16.25 -7.41 20.34
N GLN A 14 -16.35 -8.74 20.36
CA GLN A 14 -17.11 -9.54 19.40
C GLN A 14 -18.53 -9.91 19.89
N SER A 15 -18.80 -9.94 21.21
CA SER A 15 -20.04 -10.51 21.78
C SER A 15 -21.27 -9.57 21.95
N LYS A 16 -21.10 -8.24 22.04
CA LYS A 16 -22.17 -7.21 22.11
C LYS A 16 -22.60 -6.63 20.72
N ILE A 17 -23.83 -6.15 20.61
CA ILE A 17 -24.52 -5.95 19.32
C ILE A 17 -24.46 -4.48 18.82
N PRO A 18 -23.28 -3.86 18.63
CA PRO A 18 -23.17 -2.99 17.46
C PRO A 18 -21.88 -3.19 16.63
N LEU A 19 -22.00 -2.84 15.34
CA LEU A 19 -21.08 -3.11 14.23
C LEU A 19 -19.67 -2.49 14.35
N TYR A 20 -19.47 -1.48 15.22
CA TYR A 20 -18.20 -0.78 15.39
C TYR A 20 -17.94 -0.49 16.86
N ARG A 21 -16.86 -1.03 17.41
CA ARG A 21 -16.51 -0.86 18.82
C ARG A 21 -15.10 -0.34 18.98
N LEU A 22 -14.95 0.63 19.87
CA LEU A 22 -13.67 1.21 20.26
C LEU A 22 -13.37 0.81 21.70
N MET A 23 -12.17 0.28 21.94
CA MET A 23 -11.68 -0.01 23.28
C MET A 23 -10.38 0.76 23.52
N LEU A 24 -10.27 1.36 24.70
CA LEU A 24 -9.06 2.06 25.13
C LEU A 24 -8.32 1.20 26.14
N LEU A 25 -7.08 0.86 25.82
CA LEU A 25 -6.19 0.12 26.72
C LEU A 25 -5.31 1.10 27.50
N ASN A 26 -5.82 1.59 28.63
CA ASN A 26 -5.08 2.43 29.54
C ASN A 26 -4.17 1.58 30.43
N ALA A 27 -2.87 1.75 30.29
CA ALA A 27 -1.90 1.25 31.25
C ALA A 27 -0.62 2.10 31.20
N PRO A 28 0.22 2.08 32.24
CA PRO A 28 1.44 2.87 32.28
C PRO A 28 2.39 2.51 31.12
N THR A 29 3.13 3.51 30.64
CA THR A 29 4.25 3.35 29.71
C THR A 29 5.36 2.50 30.36
N GLY A 30 6.02 1.64 29.58
CA GLY A 30 7.11 0.78 30.06
C GLY A 30 6.73 -0.63 30.51
N ILE A 31 5.44 -0.99 30.57
CA ILE A 31 4.96 -2.32 31.04
C ILE A 31 4.86 -3.36 29.89
N GLY A 32 5.52 -3.13 28.74
CA GLY A 32 5.50 -4.11 27.63
C GLY A 32 4.13 -4.31 26.97
N LYS A 33 3.29 -3.28 26.95
CA LYS A 33 1.94 -3.36 26.38
C LYS A 33 1.91 -3.70 24.90
N SER A 34 2.63 -2.95 24.07
CA SER A 34 2.67 -3.24 22.64
C SER A 34 3.22 -4.65 22.39
N TYR A 35 4.21 -5.10 23.18
CA TYR A 35 4.71 -6.47 23.11
C TYR A 35 3.61 -7.50 23.39
N SER A 36 2.81 -7.29 24.44
CA SER A 36 1.69 -8.19 24.79
C SER A 36 0.61 -8.21 23.69
N VAL A 37 0.32 -7.05 23.09
CA VAL A 37 -0.61 -6.93 21.95
C VAL A 37 -0.07 -7.68 20.74
N ILE A 38 1.22 -7.52 20.40
CA ILE A 38 1.87 -8.22 19.29
C ILE A 38 1.76 -9.74 19.47
N GLN A 39 2.09 -10.24 20.66
CA GLN A 39 1.98 -11.66 20.99
C GLN A 39 0.54 -12.17 20.82
N ALA A 40 -0.43 -11.42 21.33
CA ALA A 40 -1.83 -11.80 21.21
C ALA A 40 -2.34 -11.77 19.76
N LEU A 41 -1.94 -10.77 18.96
CA LEU A 41 -2.27 -10.69 17.54
C LEU A 41 -1.73 -11.89 16.76
N CYS A 42 -0.45 -12.25 16.96
CA CYS A 42 0.15 -13.42 16.31
C CYS A 42 -0.54 -14.72 16.72
N GLN A 43 -0.83 -14.90 18.02
CA GLN A 43 -1.57 -16.06 18.52
C GLN A 43 -2.96 -16.17 17.87
N TYR A 44 -3.74 -15.09 17.85
CA TYR A 44 -5.06 -15.07 17.21
C TYR A 44 -4.98 -15.36 15.71
N ALA A 45 -4.00 -14.80 15.01
CA ALA A 45 -3.81 -15.02 13.59
C ALA A 45 -3.50 -16.48 13.22
N VAL A 46 -2.88 -17.23 14.14
CA VAL A 46 -2.63 -18.68 13.98
C VAL A 46 -3.85 -19.52 14.34
N GLU A 47 -4.56 -19.15 15.42
CA GLU A 47 -5.73 -19.87 15.92
C GLU A 47 -6.99 -19.69 15.04
N GLN A 48 -7.17 -18.50 14.47
CA GLN A 48 -8.41 -18.11 13.79
C GLN A 48 -8.17 -17.89 12.30
N GLU A 49 -8.72 -18.78 11.48
CA GLU A 49 -8.50 -18.72 10.03
C GLU A 49 -9.03 -17.44 9.38
N ASN A 50 -10.14 -16.89 9.84
CA ASN A 50 -10.71 -15.66 9.25
C ASN A 50 -10.24 -14.37 9.93
N PHE A 51 -9.26 -14.44 10.84
CA PHE A 51 -8.76 -13.27 11.54
C PHE A 51 -7.91 -12.38 10.63
N ARG A 52 -8.20 -11.08 10.68
CA ARG A 52 -7.34 -10.04 10.13
C ARG A 52 -7.20 -8.89 11.11
N ALA A 53 -5.99 -8.39 11.26
CA ALA A 53 -5.70 -7.20 12.03
C ALA A 53 -4.87 -6.18 11.25
N PHE A 54 -5.09 -4.90 11.57
CA PHE A 54 -4.22 -3.79 11.21
C PHE A 54 -3.50 -3.35 12.49
N PHE A 55 -2.18 -3.34 12.46
CA PHE A 55 -1.36 -2.71 13.48
C PHE A 55 -0.85 -1.38 12.94
N VAL A 56 -1.39 -0.29 13.48
CA VAL A 56 -1.15 1.07 13.05
C VAL A 56 -0.31 1.77 14.11
N THR A 57 0.83 2.32 13.70
CA THR A 57 1.72 3.08 14.57
C THR A 57 2.05 4.43 13.97
N ASP A 58 2.41 5.40 14.80
CA ASP A 58 2.60 6.76 14.31
C ASP A 58 3.91 6.97 13.56
N GLN A 59 4.98 6.24 13.91
CA GLN A 59 6.30 6.41 13.33
C GLN A 59 6.89 5.10 12.79
N LYS A 60 7.64 5.17 11.69
CA LYS A 60 8.28 4.00 11.05
C LYS A 60 9.18 3.22 12.01
N LYS A 61 9.90 3.91 12.90
CA LYS A 61 10.78 3.30 13.90
C LYS A 61 10.01 2.45 14.93
N ASN A 62 8.70 2.68 15.06
CA ASN A 62 7.81 1.99 16.01
C ASN A 62 7.09 0.79 15.37
N LEU A 63 7.44 0.38 14.14
CA LEU A 63 6.82 -0.77 13.46
C LEU A 63 7.10 -2.12 14.15
N LYS A 64 8.05 -2.19 15.08
CA LYS A 64 8.34 -3.36 15.95
C LYS A 64 8.43 -4.68 15.18
N LEU A 65 9.05 -4.67 14.00
CA LEU A 65 9.05 -5.81 13.07
C LEU A 65 9.72 -7.05 13.68
N GLN A 66 10.80 -6.86 14.43
CA GLN A 66 11.51 -7.95 15.12
C GLN A 66 10.62 -8.61 16.18
N ASP A 67 9.83 -7.83 16.93
CA ASP A 67 8.90 -8.35 17.93
C ASP A 67 7.79 -9.17 17.26
N PHE A 68 7.26 -8.70 16.14
CA PHE A 68 6.26 -9.42 15.35
C PHE A 68 6.81 -10.73 14.76
N GLU A 69 8.03 -10.70 14.23
CA GLU A 69 8.70 -11.88 13.68
C GLU A 69 8.99 -12.92 14.77
N ALA A 70 9.52 -12.48 15.92
CA ALA A 70 9.74 -13.35 17.08
C ALA A 70 8.43 -13.95 17.60
N ALA A 71 7.38 -13.13 17.75
CA ALA A 71 6.06 -13.58 18.19
C ALA A 71 5.43 -14.58 17.21
N TRP A 72 5.53 -14.34 15.89
CA TRP A 72 5.01 -15.25 14.88
C TRP A 72 5.74 -16.61 14.93
N ASN A 73 7.07 -16.59 14.93
CA ASN A 73 7.88 -17.80 14.94
C ASN A 73 7.74 -18.61 16.23
N GLN A 74 7.29 -17.99 17.33
CA GLN A 74 7.02 -18.67 18.59
C GLN A 74 5.71 -19.49 18.54
N VAL A 75 4.73 -19.07 17.74
CA VAL A 75 3.35 -19.62 17.78
C VAL A 75 2.93 -20.34 16.50
N ALA A 76 3.56 -20.03 15.36
CA ALA A 76 3.28 -20.62 14.07
C ALA A 76 4.11 -21.88 13.84
N ASP A 77 3.45 -22.98 13.47
CA ASP A 77 4.12 -24.16 12.93
C ASP A 77 4.35 -24.05 11.40
N GLU A 78 5.02 -25.04 10.81
CA GLU A 78 5.36 -25.07 9.38
C GLU A 78 4.13 -25.03 8.46
N HIS A 79 2.95 -25.48 8.90
CA HIS A 79 1.71 -25.49 8.12
C HIS A 79 0.99 -24.14 8.12
N LYS A 80 1.33 -23.25 9.07
CA LYS A 80 0.72 -21.91 9.18
C LYS A 80 1.34 -20.90 8.21
N GLY A 81 2.46 -21.23 7.57
CA GLY A 81 3.17 -20.37 6.64
C GLY A 81 4.15 -19.42 7.33
N THR A 82 5.00 -18.79 6.53
CA THR A 82 6.09 -17.95 7.03
C THR A 82 5.59 -16.57 7.48
N PHE A 83 6.42 -15.86 8.25
CA PHE A 83 6.17 -14.48 8.64
C PHE A 83 5.80 -13.60 7.44
N SER A 84 6.62 -13.63 6.37
CA SER A 84 6.40 -12.78 5.19
C SER A 84 5.12 -13.11 4.40
N GLU A 85 4.65 -14.37 4.46
CA GLU A 85 3.41 -14.81 3.79
C GLU A 85 2.15 -14.37 4.55
N ARG A 86 2.23 -14.27 5.88
CA ARG A 86 1.07 -13.99 6.73
C ARG A 86 1.04 -12.57 7.28
N ILE A 87 2.19 -11.92 7.40
CA ILE A 87 2.32 -10.57 7.96
C ILE A 87 2.88 -9.64 6.89
N GLY A 88 2.11 -8.60 6.55
CA GLY A 88 2.43 -7.64 5.50
C GLY A 88 2.79 -6.26 6.04
N VAL A 89 3.95 -5.73 5.69
CA VAL A 89 4.37 -4.37 6.06
C VAL A 89 4.11 -3.40 4.90
N VAL A 90 3.05 -2.60 4.98
CA VAL A 90 2.68 -1.66 3.91
C VAL A 90 3.43 -0.33 4.10
N ARG A 91 4.37 -0.07 3.20
CA ARG A 91 5.30 1.08 3.26
C ARG A 91 4.83 2.26 2.42
N SER A 92 5.47 3.41 2.62
CA SER A 92 5.37 4.53 1.69
C SER A 92 6.03 4.19 0.36
N LEU A 93 5.72 4.98 -0.67
CA LEU A 93 6.40 4.88 -1.96
C LEU A 93 7.92 5.06 -1.78
N GLU A 94 8.32 6.11 -1.06
CA GLU A 94 9.74 6.40 -0.79
C GLU A 94 10.45 5.24 -0.09
N ASP A 95 9.88 4.69 0.98
CA ASP A 95 10.49 3.58 1.72
C ASP A 95 10.61 2.31 0.87
N THR A 96 9.61 2.07 0.01
CA THR A 96 9.62 0.93 -0.91
C THR A 96 10.73 1.10 -1.93
N VAL A 97 10.91 2.31 -2.46
CA VAL A 97 11.97 2.62 -3.42
C VAL A 97 13.35 2.57 -2.77
N GLU A 98 13.54 3.14 -1.57
CA GLU A 98 14.78 3.05 -0.80
C GLU A 98 15.17 1.59 -0.57
N ARG A 99 14.21 0.75 -0.17
CA ARG A 99 14.43 -0.69 0.00
C ARG A 99 14.81 -1.37 -1.32
N LEU A 100 14.10 -1.10 -2.41
CA LEU A 100 14.39 -1.70 -3.72
C LEU A 100 15.81 -1.37 -4.19
N ILE A 101 16.23 -0.11 -4.05
CA ILE A 101 17.57 0.35 -4.43
C ILE A 101 18.62 -0.29 -3.51
N HIS A 102 18.38 -0.30 -2.20
CA HIS A 102 19.25 -0.94 -1.22
C HIS A 102 19.43 -2.44 -1.52
N ASP A 103 18.35 -3.17 -1.77
CA ASP A 103 18.38 -4.60 -2.06
C ASP A 103 19.07 -4.89 -3.39
N TRP A 104 18.94 -3.99 -4.38
CA TRP A 104 19.68 -4.08 -5.64
C TRP A 104 21.19 -3.92 -5.42
N ASP A 105 21.62 -2.92 -4.65
CA ASP A 105 23.04 -2.65 -4.36
C ASP A 105 23.70 -3.79 -3.56
N HIS A 106 22.97 -4.35 -2.61
CA HIS A 106 23.45 -5.44 -1.75
C HIS A 106 23.17 -6.83 -2.31
N LYS A 107 22.75 -6.94 -3.59
CA LYS A 107 22.51 -8.21 -4.28
C LYS A 107 21.47 -9.11 -3.57
N LYS A 108 20.52 -8.52 -2.84
CA LYS A 108 19.44 -9.22 -2.12
C LYS A 108 18.23 -9.54 -2.99
N ILE A 109 18.11 -8.90 -4.16
CA ILE A 109 17.06 -9.21 -5.13
C ILE A 109 17.34 -10.58 -5.76
N PRO A 110 16.37 -11.51 -5.79
CA PRO A 110 16.50 -12.82 -6.42
C PRO A 110 17.05 -12.78 -7.84
N GLY A 111 17.90 -13.76 -8.18
CA GLY A 111 18.56 -13.87 -9.49
C GLY A 111 17.58 -13.82 -10.67
N MET A 112 16.42 -14.47 -10.52
CA MET A 112 15.36 -14.48 -11.55
C MET A 112 14.89 -13.08 -11.97
N TYR A 113 14.86 -12.11 -11.05
CA TYR A 113 14.55 -10.72 -11.40
C TYR A 113 15.82 -9.97 -11.78
N ARG A 114 16.85 -10.09 -10.92
CA ARG A 114 18.08 -9.31 -11.01
C ARG A 114 18.83 -9.51 -12.31
N GLU A 115 18.78 -10.70 -12.90
CA GLU A 115 19.49 -11.04 -14.13
C GLU A 115 18.71 -10.64 -15.39
N THR A 116 17.40 -10.39 -15.27
CA THR A 116 16.53 -10.07 -16.40
C THR A 116 16.77 -8.64 -16.91
N PRO A 117 17.12 -8.44 -18.21
CA PRO A 117 17.46 -7.12 -18.75
C PRO A 117 16.41 -6.03 -18.49
N ILE A 118 15.13 -6.40 -18.59
CA ILE A 118 14.03 -5.46 -18.40
C ILE A 118 13.93 -4.95 -16.96
N PHE A 119 14.27 -5.79 -15.98
CA PHE A 119 14.30 -5.41 -14.57
C PHE A 119 15.49 -4.49 -14.29
N LYS A 120 16.70 -4.85 -14.78
CA LYS A 120 17.92 -4.03 -14.65
C LYS A 120 17.71 -2.60 -15.16
N LYS A 121 17.13 -2.48 -16.36
CA LYS A 121 16.82 -1.18 -16.95
C LYS A 121 15.88 -0.35 -16.08
N ASN A 122 14.81 -0.96 -15.57
CA ASN A 122 13.79 -0.24 -14.79
C ASN A 122 14.28 0.13 -13.37
N ILE A 123 15.07 -0.71 -12.71
CA ILE A 123 15.64 -0.39 -11.39
C ILE A 123 16.69 0.74 -11.48
N GLU A 124 17.46 0.79 -12.57
CA GLU A 124 18.39 1.91 -12.84
C GLU A 124 17.65 3.22 -13.15
N LYS A 125 16.56 3.16 -13.92
CA LYS A 125 15.67 4.30 -14.16
C LYS A 125 15.07 4.80 -12.84
N LEU A 126 14.55 3.89 -12.02
CA LEU A 126 14.00 4.21 -10.69
C LEU A 126 15.04 4.90 -9.81
N ARG A 127 16.27 4.40 -9.75
CA ARG A 127 17.36 5.02 -8.99
C ARG A 127 17.60 6.48 -9.40
N LYS A 128 17.73 6.74 -10.70
CA LYS A 128 17.95 8.11 -11.21
C LYS A 128 16.77 9.02 -10.87
N THR A 129 15.55 8.55 -11.08
CA THR A 129 14.33 9.29 -10.72
C THR A 129 14.26 9.58 -9.22
N PHE A 130 14.65 8.62 -8.38
CA PHE A 130 14.64 8.78 -6.93
C PHE A 130 15.68 9.79 -6.44
N GLN A 131 16.87 9.82 -7.05
CA GLN A 131 17.87 10.84 -6.78
C GLN A 131 17.34 12.24 -7.10
N CYS A 132 16.77 12.43 -8.30
CA CYS A 132 16.15 13.71 -8.68
C CYS A 132 15.01 14.09 -7.72
N TYR A 133 14.17 13.11 -7.33
CA TYR A 133 13.08 13.33 -6.38
C TYR A 133 13.59 13.87 -5.03
N LYS A 134 14.67 13.29 -4.48
CA LYS A 134 15.27 13.76 -3.22
C LYS A 134 15.92 15.14 -3.34
N MET A 135 16.47 15.48 -4.51
CA MET A 135 17.01 16.83 -4.76
C MET A 135 15.90 17.89 -4.79
N LEU A 136 14.79 17.58 -5.46
CA LEU A 136 13.66 18.51 -5.64
C LEU A 136 12.76 18.64 -4.39
N GLN A 137 12.77 17.66 -3.47
CA GLN A 137 12.07 17.77 -2.19
C GLN A 137 12.53 18.98 -1.37
N ASN A 138 13.77 19.43 -1.54
CA ASN A 138 14.32 20.55 -0.80
C ASN A 138 13.85 21.92 -1.32
N ASP A 139 13.33 22.00 -2.56
CA ASP A 139 13.07 23.27 -3.25
C ASP A 139 11.58 23.63 -3.38
N ALA A 140 10.66 22.88 -2.76
CA ALA A 140 9.21 23.13 -2.61
C ALA A 140 8.35 23.43 -3.86
N ILE A 141 8.93 23.67 -5.04
CA ILE A 141 8.26 24.26 -6.21
C ILE A 141 7.57 23.22 -7.12
N ASP A 142 7.93 21.93 -7.06
CA ASP A 142 7.33 20.90 -7.94
C ASP A 142 7.16 19.50 -7.30
N SER A 143 6.54 19.45 -6.12
CA SER A 143 6.40 18.21 -5.35
C SER A 143 5.48 17.16 -6.01
N LYS A 144 4.39 17.59 -6.65
CA LYS A 144 3.37 16.70 -7.25
C LYS A 144 3.86 16.02 -8.52
N THR A 145 4.51 16.73 -9.43
CA THR A 145 5.07 16.16 -10.66
C THR A 145 6.19 15.19 -10.35
N SER A 146 7.10 15.60 -9.46
CA SER A 146 8.21 14.75 -8.98
C SER A 146 7.70 13.47 -8.33
N TRP A 147 6.66 13.54 -7.50
CA TRP A 147 6.04 12.36 -6.90
C TRP A 147 5.41 11.43 -7.95
N ASN A 148 4.71 11.98 -8.94
CA ASN A 148 4.10 11.19 -10.02
C ASN A 148 5.15 10.49 -10.88
N LEU A 149 6.29 11.14 -11.16
CA LEU A 149 7.42 10.54 -11.86
C LEU A 149 8.00 9.37 -11.06
N LEU A 150 8.21 9.55 -9.74
CA LEU A 150 8.68 8.49 -8.86
C LEU A 150 7.69 7.31 -8.81
N ASN A 151 6.40 7.59 -8.64
CA ASN A 151 5.34 6.58 -8.61
C ASN A 151 5.28 5.80 -9.92
N ASN A 152 5.45 6.48 -11.05
CA ASN A 152 5.49 5.81 -12.35
C ASN A 152 6.74 4.93 -12.48
N ALA A 153 7.91 5.40 -12.07
CA ALA A 153 9.16 4.63 -12.13
C ALA A 153 9.10 3.37 -11.24
N GLU A 154 8.54 3.48 -10.04
CA GLU A 154 8.30 2.32 -9.16
C GLU A 154 7.35 1.31 -9.83
N TYR A 155 6.26 1.81 -10.42
CA TYR A 155 5.32 0.95 -11.13
C TYR A 155 5.97 0.22 -12.31
N GLN A 156 6.93 0.84 -13.02
CA GLN A 156 7.68 0.16 -14.07
C GLN A 156 8.55 -0.98 -13.54
N VAL A 157 9.14 -0.83 -12.34
CA VAL A 157 9.84 -1.93 -11.67
C VAL A 157 8.87 -3.06 -11.32
N ARG A 158 7.68 -2.76 -10.79
CA ARG A 158 6.64 -3.78 -10.56
C ARG A 158 6.19 -4.46 -11.85
N CYS A 159 6.01 -3.73 -12.95
CA CYS A 159 5.71 -4.31 -14.25
C CYS A 159 6.82 -5.28 -14.71
N ALA A 160 8.10 -4.94 -14.51
CA ALA A 160 9.19 -5.85 -14.82
C ALA A 160 9.13 -7.14 -13.97
N VAL A 161 8.83 -7.04 -12.67
CA VAL A 161 8.61 -8.21 -11.80
C VAL A 161 7.43 -9.05 -12.29
N ILE A 162 6.31 -8.40 -12.63
CA ILE A 162 5.10 -9.07 -13.16
C ILE A 162 5.40 -9.80 -14.47
N ALA A 163 6.20 -9.21 -15.37
CA ALA A 163 6.58 -9.86 -16.62
C ALA A 163 7.38 -11.15 -16.38
N VAL A 164 8.38 -11.11 -15.49
CA VAL A 164 9.17 -12.29 -15.09
C VAL A 164 8.28 -13.35 -14.46
N LEU A 165 7.43 -12.96 -13.52
CA LEU A 165 6.48 -13.87 -12.87
C LEU A 165 5.51 -14.48 -13.88
N GLY A 166 5.03 -13.71 -14.85
CA GLY A 166 4.12 -14.16 -15.89
C GLY A 166 4.70 -15.22 -16.80
N GLU A 167 5.95 -15.04 -17.20
CA GLU A 167 6.70 -16.01 -18.00
C GLU A 167 6.90 -17.32 -17.21
N LYS A 168 7.40 -17.22 -15.98
CA LYS A 168 7.69 -18.38 -15.12
C LYS A 168 6.45 -19.15 -14.67
N SER A 169 5.33 -18.45 -14.46
CA SER A 169 4.05 -19.06 -14.10
C SER A 169 3.24 -19.55 -15.29
N HIS A 170 3.72 -19.32 -16.52
CA HIS A 170 2.96 -19.59 -17.75
C HIS A 170 1.59 -18.91 -17.80
N ALA A 171 1.45 -17.73 -17.18
CA ALA A 171 0.20 -16.97 -17.13
C ALA A 171 -0.16 -16.30 -18.49
N ASN A 172 0.61 -16.55 -19.55
CA ASN A 172 0.38 -16.01 -20.90
C ASN A 172 0.15 -14.49 -20.92
N ILE A 173 1.03 -13.76 -20.22
CA ILE A 173 0.98 -12.29 -20.18
C ILE A 173 1.62 -11.75 -21.46
N LYS A 174 1.06 -10.68 -22.03
CA LYS A 174 1.64 -9.94 -23.15
C LYS A 174 2.01 -8.52 -22.69
N PRO A 175 3.24 -8.30 -22.17
CA PRO A 175 3.72 -6.95 -21.90
C PRO A 175 3.80 -6.17 -23.21
N ILE A 176 3.20 -4.98 -23.24
CA ILE A 176 3.30 -4.06 -24.38
C ILE A 176 4.29 -2.97 -24.01
N LEU A 177 5.34 -2.80 -24.80
CA LEU A 177 6.25 -1.68 -24.65
C LEU A 177 5.69 -0.48 -25.40
N ASP A 178 5.40 0.61 -24.68
CA ASP A 178 5.09 1.89 -25.29
C ASP A 178 6.38 2.50 -25.85
N THR A 179 6.50 2.55 -27.17
CA THR A 179 7.70 3.05 -27.86
C THR A 179 7.96 4.54 -27.63
N LYS A 180 6.95 5.33 -27.22
CA LYS A 180 7.11 6.76 -26.96
C LYS A 180 7.60 7.04 -25.55
N SER A 181 7.06 6.32 -24.56
CA SER A 181 7.36 6.56 -23.14
C SER A 181 8.35 5.56 -22.55
N ASP A 182 8.71 4.53 -23.33
CA ASP A 182 9.57 3.41 -22.94
C ASP A 182 9.08 2.73 -21.65
N ASN A 183 7.76 2.69 -21.48
CA ASN A 183 7.08 2.11 -20.34
C ASN A 183 6.41 0.78 -20.73
N LEU A 184 6.38 -0.14 -19.78
CA LEU A 184 5.63 -1.37 -19.84
C LEU A 184 4.16 -1.14 -19.50
N GLN A 185 3.29 -1.58 -20.39
CA GLN A 185 1.87 -1.70 -20.16
C GLN A 185 1.52 -3.18 -20.00
N ILE A 186 0.97 -3.52 -18.84
CA ILE A 186 0.56 -4.88 -18.52
C ILE A 186 -0.91 -4.84 -18.09
N LYS A 187 -1.77 -5.49 -18.87
CA LYS A 187 -3.19 -5.68 -18.54
C LYS A 187 -3.42 -7.14 -18.16
N LEU A 188 -3.82 -7.38 -16.92
CA LEU A 188 -4.05 -8.73 -16.39
C LEU A 188 -5.52 -8.94 -16.09
N ASN A 189 -6.04 -10.09 -16.51
CA ASN A 189 -7.34 -10.58 -16.06
C ASN A 189 -7.22 -11.26 -14.67
N PRO A 190 -8.35 -11.53 -13.98
CA PRO A 190 -8.33 -12.17 -12.66
C PRO A 190 -7.62 -13.52 -12.63
N THR A 191 -7.80 -14.35 -13.66
CA THR A 191 -7.15 -15.67 -13.76
C THR A 191 -5.63 -15.55 -13.79
N GLN A 192 -5.09 -14.64 -14.60
CA GLN A 192 -3.65 -14.38 -14.69
C GLN A 192 -3.06 -13.89 -13.36
N LYS A 193 -3.78 -12.98 -12.67
CA LYS A 193 -3.36 -12.51 -11.34
C LYS A 193 -3.28 -13.67 -10.35
N ASN A 194 -4.25 -14.60 -10.39
CA ASN A 194 -4.27 -15.76 -9.50
C ASN A 194 -3.18 -16.78 -9.85
N THR A 195 -2.94 -17.07 -11.13
CA THR A 195 -1.84 -17.93 -11.58
C THR A 195 -0.49 -17.42 -11.09
N ILE A 196 -0.25 -16.11 -11.16
CA ILE A 196 0.98 -15.48 -10.62
C ILE A 196 1.06 -15.67 -9.11
N ARG A 197 -0.03 -15.42 -8.37
CA ARG A 197 -0.05 -15.59 -6.91
C ARG A 197 0.23 -17.03 -6.50
N ASP A 198 -0.39 -17.99 -7.17
CA ASP A 198 -0.21 -19.42 -6.89
C ASP A 198 1.21 -19.88 -7.19
N TYR A 199 1.84 -19.32 -8.23
CA TYR A 199 3.25 -19.54 -8.51
C TYR A 199 4.15 -18.99 -7.39
N VAL A 200 3.90 -17.76 -6.93
CA VAL A 200 4.68 -17.15 -5.83
C VAL A 200 4.60 -17.97 -4.54
N LEU A 201 3.44 -18.53 -4.22
CA LEU A 201 3.26 -19.41 -3.05
C LEU A 201 4.06 -20.72 -3.13
N LYS A 202 4.42 -21.17 -4.34
CA LYS A 202 5.14 -22.43 -4.58
C LYS A 202 6.64 -22.23 -4.85
N GLN A 203 7.11 -20.98 -4.90
CA GLN A 203 8.52 -20.67 -5.15
C GLN A 203 9.43 -21.10 -4.00
N ALA A 204 10.73 -21.15 -4.27
CA ALA A 204 11.74 -21.28 -3.24
C ALA A 204 11.58 -20.18 -2.19
N LYS A 205 11.74 -20.55 -0.91
CA LYS A 205 11.46 -19.67 0.25
C LYS A 205 12.14 -18.31 0.15
N ALA A 206 13.41 -18.24 -0.29
CA ALA A 206 14.13 -16.98 -0.40
C ALA A 206 13.53 -16.02 -1.45
N ASP A 207 13.06 -16.55 -2.58
CA ASP A 207 12.51 -15.75 -3.68
C ASP A 207 11.11 -15.22 -3.33
N SER A 208 10.27 -16.08 -2.75
CA SER A 208 8.95 -15.70 -2.28
C SER A 208 9.02 -14.73 -1.10
N GLU A 209 9.97 -14.93 -0.17
CA GLU A 209 10.18 -14.07 0.99
C GLU A 209 10.58 -12.65 0.60
N TRP A 210 11.54 -12.49 -0.34
CA TRP A 210 11.91 -11.15 -0.83
C TRP A 210 10.71 -10.43 -1.46
N LEU A 211 9.95 -11.12 -2.31
CA LEU A 211 8.78 -10.57 -2.99
C LEU A 211 7.68 -10.19 -2.00
N ASN A 212 7.35 -11.07 -1.06
CA ASN A 212 6.34 -10.83 -0.04
C ASN A 212 6.71 -9.70 0.92
N ASN A 213 7.99 -9.58 1.28
CA ASN A 213 8.49 -8.52 2.14
C ASN A 213 8.53 -7.15 1.44
N THR A 214 8.85 -7.13 0.14
CA THR A 214 8.95 -5.91 -0.67
C THR A 214 7.57 -5.44 -1.14
N PHE A 215 6.75 -6.38 -1.60
CA PHE A 215 5.44 -6.14 -2.17
C PHE A 215 4.36 -7.02 -1.50
N PRO A 216 4.06 -6.81 -0.20
CA PRO A 216 3.01 -7.54 0.49
C PRO A 216 1.62 -7.30 -0.12
N THR A 217 1.49 -6.33 -1.04
CA THR A 217 0.26 -6.02 -1.76
C THR A 217 -0.05 -6.95 -2.92
N ILE A 218 0.78 -7.97 -3.19
CA ILE A 218 0.51 -9.00 -4.20
C ILE A 218 -0.74 -9.82 -3.85
N ASP A 219 -0.91 -10.13 -2.56
CA ASP A 219 -2.00 -10.90 -1.96
C ASP A 219 -2.33 -10.34 -0.57
N LEU A 220 -2.52 -9.02 -0.47
CA LEU A 220 -2.81 -8.32 0.79
C LEU A 220 -4.04 -8.90 1.53
N ASP A 221 -5.00 -9.41 0.77
CA ASP A 221 -6.20 -10.10 1.26
C ASP A 221 -5.87 -11.42 1.99
N LYS A 222 -4.74 -12.06 1.70
CA LYS A 222 -4.29 -13.28 2.40
C LYS A 222 -3.45 -12.97 3.66
N ARG A 223 -3.03 -11.72 3.85
CA ARG A 223 -2.29 -11.30 5.05
C ARG A 223 -3.23 -11.28 6.26
N LYS A 224 -2.78 -11.90 7.35
CA LYS A 224 -3.46 -11.95 8.66
C LYS A 224 -3.21 -10.68 9.45
N ILE A 225 -2.00 -10.15 9.40
CA ILE A 225 -1.64 -8.91 10.10
C ILE A 225 -1.03 -7.95 9.09
N ILE A 226 -1.58 -6.74 9.02
CA ILE A 226 -1.07 -5.67 8.17
C ILE A 226 -0.48 -4.60 9.08
N ILE A 227 0.82 -4.39 8.98
CA ILE A 227 1.57 -3.42 9.78
C ILE A 227 1.84 -2.20 8.90
N LEU A 228 1.50 -1.01 9.40
CA LEU A 228 1.69 0.23 8.66
C LEU A 228 1.67 1.44 9.58
N THR A 229 2.04 2.61 9.03
CA THR A 229 1.93 3.86 9.79
C THR A 229 0.52 4.45 9.72
N THR A 230 0.17 5.31 10.68
CA THR A 230 -1.08 6.11 10.68
C THR A 230 -1.27 6.84 9.35
N SER A 231 -0.24 7.53 8.85
CA SER A 231 -0.34 8.25 7.58
C SER A 231 -0.60 7.33 6.38
N LYS A 232 -0.08 6.09 6.41
CA LYS A 232 -0.38 5.08 5.37
C LYS A 232 -1.77 4.49 5.51
N PHE A 233 -2.27 4.33 6.73
CA PHE A 233 -3.62 3.83 6.97
C PHE A 233 -4.67 4.79 6.42
N ILE A 234 -4.44 6.11 6.58
CA ILE A 234 -5.29 7.16 6.03
C ILE A 234 -5.18 7.22 4.49
N LYS A 235 -3.95 7.27 3.94
CA LYS A 235 -3.73 7.46 2.49
C LYS A 235 -4.01 6.22 1.65
N GLY A 236 -3.99 5.03 2.25
CA GLY A 236 -4.22 3.76 1.57
C GLY A 236 -2.96 3.07 1.03
N TYR A 237 -3.18 2.13 0.10
CA TYR A 237 -2.16 1.23 -0.43
C TYR A 237 -2.26 1.10 -1.95
N THR A 238 -1.17 0.72 -2.60
CA THR A 238 -1.15 0.45 -4.03
C THR A 238 -1.16 -1.06 -4.26
N PRO A 239 -2.23 -1.63 -4.83
CA PRO A 239 -2.25 -3.05 -5.18
C PRO A 239 -1.11 -3.40 -6.13
N PHE A 240 -0.46 -4.54 -5.95
CA PHE A 240 0.74 -4.91 -6.72
C PHE A 240 0.54 -4.87 -8.24
N PHE A 241 -0.63 -5.29 -8.72
CA PHE A 241 -0.97 -5.34 -10.14
C PHE A 241 -1.56 -4.03 -10.70
N GLU A 242 -1.62 -2.96 -9.92
CA GLU A 242 -2.29 -1.71 -10.29
C GLU A 242 -1.37 -0.49 -10.09
N LYS A 243 -1.55 0.53 -10.92
CA LYS A 243 -0.75 1.77 -10.83
C LYS A 243 -1.26 2.73 -9.75
N SER A 244 -2.57 2.75 -9.54
CA SER A 244 -3.26 3.70 -8.65
C SER A 244 -3.46 3.12 -7.26
N SER A 245 -3.31 3.97 -6.24
CA SER A 245 -3.62 3.65 -4.86
C SER A 245 -5.12 3.45 -4.62
N LYS A 246 -5.47 2.66 -3.62
CA LYS A 246 -6.82 2.46 -3.08
C LYS A 246 -6.84 2.85 -1.61
N SER A 247 -7.91 3.51 -1.18
CA SER A 247 -8.17 3.80 0.24
C SER A 247 -8.51 2.50 0.99
N PHE A 248 -8.01 2.36 2.21
CA PHE A 248 -8.42 1.26 3.08
C PHE A 248 -9.89 1.38 3.51
N GLN A 249 -10.42 2.61 3.66
CA GLN A 249 -11.79 2.86 4.10
C GLN A 249 -12.84 2.19 3.21
N PHE A 250 -12.58 2.12 1.90
CA PHE A 250 -13.49 1.52 0.92
C PHE A 250 -13.03 0.14 0.44
N SER A 251 -11.97 -0.41 1.05
CA SER A 251 -11.42 -1.70 0.65
C SER A 251 -12.07 -2.83 1.44
N PRO A 252 -12.50 -3.94 0.79
CA PRO A 252 -12.95 -5.16 1.48
C PRO A 252 -11.90 -5.75 2.44
N ILE A 253 -10.64 -5.34 2.30
CA ILE A 253 -9.56 -5.78 3.19
C ILE A 253 -9.79 -5.29 4.62
N LEU A 254 -10.41 -4.13 4.82
CA LEU A 254 -10.69 -3.59 6.16
C LEU A 254 -11.93 -4.22 6.80
N SER A 255 -12.83 -4.81 6.01
CA SER A 255 -14.07 -5.43 6.51
C SER A 255 -13.78 -6.52 7.55
N ASN A 256 -14.51 -6.48 8.67
CA ASN A 256 -14.37 -7.40 9.80
C ASN A 256 -12.94 -7.54 10.36
N SER A 257 -12.10 -6.51 10.20
CA SER A 257 -10.72 -6.52 10.70
C SER A 257 -10.61 -5.81 12.05
N LEU A 258 -9.73 -6.29 12.92
CA LEU A 258 -9.35 -5.59 14.15
C LEU A 258 -8.35 -4.47 13.81
N VAL A 259 -8.62 -3.23 14.21
CA VAL A 259 -7.67 -2.13 14.04
C VAL A 259 -7.07 -1.76 15.40
N VAL A 260 -5.76 -1.97 15.53
CA VAL A 260 -4.97 -1.58 16.70
C VAL A 260 -4.23 -0.29 16.38
N LEU A 261 -4.52 0.76 17.14
CA LEU A 261 -3.80 2.04 17.08
C LEU A 261 -2.80 2.10 18.24
N ASP A 262 -1.52 1.84 17.97
CA ASP A 262 -0.45 2.05 18.95
C ASP A 262 -0.22 3.56 19.13
N GLU A 263 0.01 4.01 20.36
CA GLU A 263 0.20 5.44 20.68
C GLU A 263 -0.96 6.36 20.24
N PHE A 264 -2.20 5.99 20.60
CA PHE A 264 -3.44 6.66 20.18
C PHE A 264 -3.45 8.20 20.26
N ASP A 265 -2.80 8.82 21.25
CA ASP A 265 -2.75 10.29 21.36
C ASP A 265 -1.98 10.94 20.20
N SER A 266 -0.92 10.30 19.73
CA SER A 266 -0.17 10.78 18.55
C SER A 266 -1.01 10.60 17.27
N THR A 267 -1.71 9.46 17.16
CA THR A 267 -2.61 9.16 16.04
C THR A 267 -3.72 10.18 15.88
N LYS A 268 -4.32 10.67 16.97
CA LYS A 268 -5.34 11.73 16.93
C LYS A 268 -4.84 12.98 16.22
N LYS A 269 -3.62 13.40 16.54
CA LYS A 269 -3.01 14.59 15.93
C LYS A 269 -2.83 14.40 14.42
N GLN A 270 -2.31 13.26 14.00
CA GLN A 270 -2.15 12.98 12.55
C GLN A 270 -3.48 12.94 11.80
N ILE A 271 -4.54 12.38 12.39
CA ILE A 271 -5.87 12.36 11.77
C ILE A 271 -6.39 13.79 11.61
N LEU A 272 -6.22 14.63 12.64
CA LEU A 272 -6.62 16.04 12.60
C LEU A 272 -5.85 16.82 11.53
N ASP A 273 -4.53 16.68 11.50
CA ASP A 273 -3.66 17.37 10.54
C ASP A 273 -4.02 16.98 9.09
N ASN A 274 -4.23 15.68 8.81
CA ASN A 274 -4.68 15.24 7.47
C ASN A 274 -6.08 15.77 7.12
N SER A 275 -7.00 15.84 8.09
CA SER A 275 -8.34 16.38 7.86
C SER A 275 -8.30 17.87 7.51
N ILE A 276 -7.40 18.63 8.15
CA ILE A 276 -7.16 20.04 7.84
C ILE A 276 -6.56 20.17 6.44
N GLU A 277 -5.53 19.40 6.11
CA GLU A 277 -4.93 19.42 4.76
C GLU A 277 -5.95 19.10 3.66
N ASP A 278 -6.78 18.08 3.87
CA ASP A 278 -7.77 17.67 2.88
C ASP A 278 -8.88 18.72 2.73
N ALA A 279 -9.32 19.35 3.83
CA ALA A 279 -10.26 20.46 3.78
C ALA A 279 -9.69 21.68 3.01
N LEU A 280 -8.41 22.00 3.21
CA LEU A 280 -7.73 23.07 2.49
C LEU A 280 -7.61 22.74 0.99
N LYS A 281 -7.28 21.49 0.63
CA LYS A 281 -7.25 21.05 -0.78
C LYS A 281 -8.62 21.16 -1.45
N VAL A 282 -9.70 20.79 -0.77
CA VAL A 282 -11.06 20.91 -1.32
C VAL A 282 -11.42 22.35 -1.63
N GLN A 283 -11.08 23.31 -0.77
CA GLN A 283 -11.31 24.73 -1.08
C GLN A 283 -10.53 25.19 -2.31
N VAL A 284 -9.29 24.72 -2.48
CA VAL A 284 -8.46 25.03 -3.64
C VAL A 284 -8.99 24.35 -4.90
N ASP A 285 -9.50 23.12 -4.83
CA ASP A 285 -10.04 22.35 -5.96
C ASP A 285 -11.42 22.84 -6.44
N LEU A 286 -12.17 23.56 -5.59
CA LEU A 286 -13.43 24.20 -6.00
C LEU A 286 -13.22 25.33 -7.01
N LEU A 287 -12.10 26.07 -6.94
CA LEU A 287 -11.82 27.16 -7.88
C LEU A 287 -11.62 26.65 -9.32
N PRO A 288 -10.77 25.64 -9.60
CA PRO A 288 -10.67 25.00 -10.91
C PRO A 288 -11.99 24.37 -11.39
N LEU A 289 -12.80 23.82 -10.48
CA LEU A 289 -14.12 23.28 -10.83
C LEU A 289 -15.07 24.40 -11.30
N PHE A 290 -15.07 25.54 -10.61
CA PHE A 290 -15.84 26.72 -10.99
C PHE A 290 -15.34 27.31 -12.32
N ASP A 291 -14.03 27.39 -12.53
CA ASP A 291 -13.45 27.84 -13.79
C ASP A 291 -13.84 26.90 -14.94
N ALA A 292 -13.78 25.59 -14.73
CA ALA A 292 -14.20 24.60 -15.74
C ALA A 292 -15.71 24.68 -16.04
N LEU A 293 -16.56 24.88 -15.03
CA LEU A 293 -17.99 25.10 -15.21
C LEU A 293 -18.28 26.42 -15.93
N TYR A 294 -17.60 27.50 -15.56
CA TYR A 294 -17.73 28.81 -16.19
C TYR A 294 -17.28 28.77 -17.66
N GLU A 295 -16.17 28.13 -17.96
CA GLU A 295 -15.70 27.89 -19.33
C GLU A 295 -16.71 27.09 -20.15
N GLY A 296 -17.25 26.01 -19.56
CA GLY A 296 -18.29 25.19 -20.19
C GLY A 296 -19.56 26.00 -20.50
N LEU A 297 -20.06 26.76 -19.53
CA LEU A 297 -21.24 27.62 -19.68
C LEU A 297 -21.00 28.76 -20.67
N SER A 298 -19.81 29.36 -20.66
CA SER A 298 -19.42 30.43 -21.60
C SER A 298 -19.34 29.94 -23.04
N LYS A 299 -18.83 28.72 -23.26
CA LYS A 299 -18.84 28.06 -24.58
C LYS A 299 -20.25 27.76 -25.06
N ILE A 300 -21.14 27.31 -24.18
CA ILE A 300 -22.56 27.13 -24.53
C ILE A 300 -23.19 28.47 -24.92
N THR A 301 -22.93 29.53 -24.15
CA THR A 301 -23.48 30.86 -24.38
C THR A 301 -22.97 31.47 -25.70
N SER A 302 -21.71 31.23 -26.08
CA SER A 302 -21.15 31.69 -27.35
C SER A 302 -21.74 30.94 -28.55
N ILE A 303 -22.03 29.64 -28.41
CA ILE A 303 -22.72 28.83 -29.42
C ILE A 303 -24.17 29.31 -29.64
N PHE A 304 -24.87 29.70 -28.57
CA PHE A 304 -26.22 30.28 -28.70
C PHE A 304 -26.20 31.68 -29.33
N LYS A 305 -25.20 32.51 -29.04
CA LYS A 305 -25.04 33.82 -29.67
C LYS A 305 -24.70 33.72 -31.16
N SER A 306 -23.82 32.80 -31.56
CA SER A 306 -23.48 32.61 -32.99
C SER A 306 -24.66 32.04 -33.79
N SER A 307 -25.50 31.22 -33.18
CA SER A 307 -26.72 30.67 -33.79
C SER A 307 -27.82 31.73 -33.95
N ALA A 308 -27.92 32.70 -33.04
CA ALA A 308 -28.88 33.80 -33.13
C ALA A 308 -28.53 34.82 -34.22
N THR A 309 -27.23 35.10 -34.44
CA THR A 309 -26.79 36.03 -35.51
C THR A 309 -27.01 35.47 -36.93
N MET A 310 -27.08 34.16 -37.09
CA MET A 310 -27.43 33.52 -38.38
C MET A 310 -28.92 33.68 -38.74
N ILE A 311 -29.81 33.83 -37.75
CA ILE A 311 -31.26 33.96 -37.97
C ILE A 311 -31.67 35.41 -38.29
N THR A 312 -30.84 36.40 -37.93
CA THR A 312 -31.11 37.82 -38.22
C THR A 312 -30.56 38.31 -39.57
N ASN A 313 -29.79 37.48 -40.28
CA ASN A 313 -29.18 37.79 -41.58
C ASN A 313 -29.78 36.99 -42.75
N SER A 314 -30.98 36.43 -42.57
CA SER A 314 -31.77 35.72 -43.60
C SER A 314 -33.08 36.42 -43.88
#